data_AF-A0A7S1S7N6-F1
#
_entry.id   AF-A0A7S1S7N6-F1
#
_cell.length_a   1.000
_cell.length_b   1.000
_cell.length_c   1.000
_cell.angle_alpha   90.00
_cell.angle_beta   90.00
_cell.angle_gamma   90.00
#
_symmetry.space_group_name_H-M   'P 1'
#
loop_
_entity.id
_entity.type
_entity.pdbx_description
1 polymer ?
#
loop_
_entity_poly.entity_id
_entity_poly.type
_entity_poly.pdbx_seq_one_letter_code
_entity_poly.pdbx_strand_id
1 'polypeptide(L)'
;FGSSRRWLQRTNEASPAPHSFCAVAKMRGCCVGGHAPGPFWLLRVLSLTVASSAARRSQAKLRTNGQVYTTNALCLRRFCINPIVPGLMNFGQNVLTVNEKKTWNCAESANLWRRTGICQRVVVGYHFSVPDGTTDGEPVAQADMATTQASQALAAYVAHLAGMGLDFWEYKEPWTHDDCIKSVWKMVCYTYFPSCNVLTAGQYLRPCASSCRGYLKECNVECCDDGVQCVFRHARQMPDGQVLVDEGYADHVGPSPLCTGGAVGPTRWRALLSAALATGLARALALTA
;
A
#
# COMPACT_ATOMS: atom_id res chain seq x y z
N PHE A 1 -31.34 23.80 -20.19
CA PHE A 1 -32.61 23.07 -20.05
C PHE A 1 -32.86 22.27 -21.32
N GLY A 2 -33.10 20.95 -21.21
CA GLY A 2 -33.36 20.01 -22.33
C GLY A 2 -32.11 19.20 -22.72
N SER A 3 -31.82 18.06 -22.10
CA SER A 3 -32.38 16.71 -22.32
C SER A 3 -32.04 16.10 -23.69
N SER A 4 -31.14 15.12 -23.70
CA SER A 4 -31.33 13.87 -24.45
C SER A 4 -30.36 12.78 -23.97
N ARG A 5 -30.94 11.81 -23.25
CA ARG A 5 -30.40 10.48 -23.00
C ARG A 5 -30.75 9.58 -24.18
N ARG A 6 -29.77 8.90 -24.77
CA ARG A 6 -29.88 7.55 -25.37
C ARG A 6 -28.61 7.27 -26.16
N TRP A 7 -27.81 6.31 -25.72
CA TRP A 7 -27.18 5.27 -26.56
C TRP A 7 -26.67 4.18 -25.61
N LEU A 8 -27.50 3.17 -25.42
CA LEU A 8 -27.17 1.92 -24.73
C LEU A 8 -27.99 0.87 -25.46
N GLN A 9 -27.38 0.14 -26.39
CA GLN A 9 -27.64 -1.27 -26.65
C GLN A 9 -26.73 -1.84 -27.75
N ARG A 10 -25.89 -2.78 -27.30
CA ARG A 10 -25.85 -4.17 -27.77
C ARG A 10 -25.14 -4.46 -29.10
N THR A 11 -23.93 -5.00 -28.98
CA THR A 11 -23.52 -6.19 -29.74
C THR A 11 -22.97 -7.22 -28.76
N ASN A 12 -23.71 -8.32 -28.66
CA ASN A 12 -23.27 -9.58 -28.09
C ASN A 12 -22.49 -10.30 -29.20
N GLU A 13 -21.27 -10.75 -28.92
CA GLU A 13 -20.70 -11.90 -29.61
C GLU A 13 -19.81 -12.66 -28.63
N ALA A 14 -20.09 -13.96 -28.59
CA ALA A 14 -19.66 -14.92 -27.60
C ALA A 14 -18.40 -15.66 -28.07
N SER A 15 -17.48 -15.97 -27.15
CA SER A 15 -16.57 -17.13 -27.22
C SER A 15 -15.74 -17.26 -25.93
N PRO A 16 -15.18 -18.46 -25.63
CA PRO A 16 -15.69 -19.28 -24.53
C PRO A 16 -14.83 -19.26 -23.26
N ALA A 17 -15.49 -19.56 -22.14
CA ALA A 17 -14.87 -19.87 -20.86
C ALA A 17 -14.17 -21.25 -20.90
N PRO A 18 -12.98 -21.40 -20.29
CA PRO A 18 -12.42 -22.72 -20.01
C PRO A 18 -13.05 -23.34 -18.76
N HIS A 19 -13.13 -24.66 -18.83
CA HIS A 19 -13.95 -25.57 -18.05
C HIS A 19 -13.58 -25.67 -16.57
N SER A 20 -14.64 -25.80 -15.77
CA SER A 20 -14.68 -26.37 -14.43
C SER A 20 -14.33 -27.85 -14.46
N PHE A 21 -13.39 -28.28 -13.61
CA PHE A 21 -13.31 -29.64 -13.09
C PHE A 21 -13.15 -29.56 -11.57
N CYS A 22 -14.27 -29.36 -10.87
CA CYS A 22 -14.42 -29.79 -9.48
C CYS A 22 -14.87 -31.26 -9.47
N ALA A 23 -13.92 -32.18 -9.31
CA ALA A 23 -14.21 -33.56 -8.94
C ALA A 23 -14.32 -33.66 -7.41
N VAL A 24 -15.51 -33.40 -6.85
CA VAL A 24 -15.80 -33.72 -5.45
C VAL A 24 -16.34 -35.14 -5.39
N ALA A 25 -15.44 -36.07 -5.08
CA ALA A 25 -15.78 -37.45 -4.80
C ALA A 25 -16.44 -37.56 -3.42
N LYS A 26 -17.72 -37.90 -3.49
CA LYS A 26 -18.63 -38.48 -2.50
C LYS A 26 -17.94 -39.48 -1.54
N MET A 27 -17.75 -39.10 -0.28
CA MET A 27 -17.67 -40.05 0.83
C MET A 27 -18.92 -39.94 1.71
N ARG A 28 -19.78 -40.95 1.56
CA ARG A 28 -20.80 -41.33 2.53
C ARG A 28 -20.08 -42.12 3.63
N GLY A 29 -20.17 -41.68 4.87
CA GLY A 29 -19.68 -42.40 6.04
C GLY A 29 -20.65 -42.23 7.20
N CYS A 30 -21.23 -43.34 7.61
CA CYS A 30 -22.25 -43.49 8.64
C CYS A 30 -21.85 -42.92 10.00
N CYS A 31 -22.78 -42.28 10.70
CA CYS A 31 -22.84 -42.32 12.17
C CYS A 31 -24.31 -42.45 12.59
N VAL A 32 -24.60 -43.62 13.17
CA VAL A 32 -25.86 -44.00 13.83
C VAL A 32 -25.67 -43.78 15.33
N GLY A 33 -26.73 -43.37 16.03
CA GLY A 33 -26.84 -43.31 17.49
C GLY A 33 -26.92 -41.87 18.01
N GLY A 34 -27.96 -41.38 18.68
CA GLY A 34 -28.96 -42.05 19.51
C GLY A 34 -28.52 -42.04 20.98
N HIS A 35 -28.92 -41.04 21.76
CA HIS A 35 -29.43 -41.19 23.14
C HIS A 35 -29.88 -39.86 23.75
N ALA A 36 -30.95 -39.98 24.54
CA ALA A 36 -31.77 -38.96 25.17
C ALA A 36 -31.16 -38.43 26.52
N PRO A 37 -31.81 -37.48 27.21
CA PRO A 37 -31.22 -36.62 28.24
C PRO A 37 -31.34 -37.20 29.66
N GLY A 38 -30.51 -36.69 30.56
CA GLY A 38 -30.67 -36.85 32.00
C GLY A 38 -30.04 -35.67 32.77
N PRO A 39 -30.77 -35.02 33.69
CA PRO A 39 -30.20 -34.12 34.69
C PRO A 39 -29.82 -34.94 35.93
N PHE A 40 -28.77 -34.55 36.67
CA PHE A 40 -28.66 -34.71 38.14
C PHE A 40 -27.23 -34.39 38.67
N TRP A 41 -27.20 -33.46 39.63
CA TRP A 41 -26.38 -33.43 40.86
C TRP A 41 -24.89 -33.02 40.91
N LEU A 42 -24.68 -32.10 41.87
CA LEU A 42 -23.66 -32.06 42.94
C LEU A 42 -22.27 -31.49 42.65
N LEU A 43 -22.14 -30.21 43.04
CA LEU A 43 -21.21 -29.71 44.05
C LEU A 43 -20.06 -30.66 44.43
N ARG A 44 -18.86 -30.37 43.91
CA ARG A 44 -17.60 -30.62 44.62
C ARG A 44 -16.74 -29.37 44.57
N VAL A 45 -16.70 -28.69 45.70
CA VAL A 45 -15.67 -27.71 46.06
C VAL A 45 -14.39 -28.50 46.29
N LEU A 46 -13.45 -28.43 45.34
CA LEU A 46 -12.06 -28.81 45.58
C LEU A 46 -11.24 -27.52 45.67
N SER A 47 -10.80 -27.23 46.89
CA SER A 47 -9.79 -26.22 47.18
C SER A 47 -8.46 -26.63 46.53
N LEU A 48 -8.11 -26.01 45.41
CA LEU A 48 -6.74 -26.03 44.90
C LEU A 48 -5.94 -24.93 45.59
N THR A 49 -5.01 -25.35 46.44
CA THR A 49 -3.89 -24.54 46.91
C THR A 49 -2.99 -24.19 45.73
N VAL A 50 -3.07 -22.95 45.26
CA VAL A 50 -2.18 -22.41 44.22
C VAL A 50 -0.82 -22.15 44.85
N ALA A 51 0.07 -23.14 44.77
CA ALA A 51 1.50 -22.91 44.93
C ALA A 51 1.95 -21.97 43.79
N SER A 52 2.07 -20.69 44.11
CA SER A 52 2.55 -19.65 43.20
C SER A 52 4.07 -19.81 43.02
N SER A 53 4.48 -20.83 42.27
CA SER A 53 5.80 -20.86 41.68
C SER A 53 5.85 -19.75 40.63
N ALA A 54 6.49 -18.64 41.00
CA ALA A 54 6.89 -17.58 40.09
C ALA A 54 7.88 -18.15 39.07
N ALA A 55 7.36 -18.90 38.10
CA ALA A 55 8.06 -19.26 36.89
C ALA A 55 8.34 -17.93 36.18
N ARG A 56 9.56 -17.42 36.36
CA ARG A 56 10.15 -16.44 35.45
C ARG A 56 10.10 -17.08 34.08
N ARG A 57 9.04 -16.79 33.32
CA ARG A 57 8.96 -17.10 31.90
C ARG A 57 10.05 -16.25 31.25
N SER A 58 11.24 -16.83 31.16
CA SER A 58 12.23 -16.45 30.19
C SER A 58 11.53 -16.53 28.84
N GLN A 59 11.06 -15.38 28.34
CA GLN A 59 10.48 -15.29 27.02
C GLN A 59 11.58 -15.73 26.05
N ALA A 60 11.42 -16.93 25.51
CA ALA A 60 12.30 -17.45 24.49
C ALA A 60 12.18 -16.51 23.28
N LYS A 61 13.18 -15.63 23.11
CA LYS A 61 13.35 -14.86 21.87
C LYS A 61 13.64 -15.86 20.77
N LEU A 62 12.63 -16.19 19.98
CA LEU A 62 12.82 -16.96 18.75
C LEU A 62 13.61 -16.07 17.79
N ARG A 63 14.92 -16.31 17.69
CA ARG A 63 15.82 -15.59 16.77
C ARG A 63 15.89 -16.36 15.46
N THR A 64 15.09 -15.96 14.49
CA THR A 64 15.32 -16.28 13.08
C THR A 64 16.02 -15.07 12.47
N ASN A 65 17.31 -15.20 12.16
CA ASN A 65 18.10 -14.22 11.41
C ASN A 65 18.08 -12.77 11.94
N GLY A 66 18.28 -12.58 13.25
CA GLY A 66 18.52 -11.26 13.84
C GLY A 66 17.30 -10.35 14.04
N GLN A 67 16.12 -10.72 13.52
CA GLN A 67 14.87 -10.01 13.81
C GLN A 67 14.24 -10.57 15.09
N VAL A 68 13.99 -9.69 16.08
CA VAL A 68 13.40 -10.08 17.35
C VAL A 68 11.91 -9.77 17.28
N TYR A 69 11.09 -10.80 17.08
CA TYR A 69 9.64 -10.63 17.24
C TYR A 69 9.32 -10.35 18.70
N THR A 70 8.63 -9.24 19.01
CA THR A 70 8.17 -9.01 20.38
C THR A 70 7.09 -10.03 20.74
N THR A 71 7.03 -10.40 22.02
CA THR A 71 5.98 -11.26 22.57
C THR A 71 4.93 -10.45 23.34
N ASN A 72 4.93 -9.12 23.19
CA ASN A 72 4.02 -8.23 23.89
C ASN A 72 2.57 -8.47 23.44
N ALA A 73 1.75 -8.98 24.36
CA ALA A 73 0.32 -9.26 24.12
C ALA A 73 -0.56 -7.99 24.05
N LEU A 74 -0.01 -6.82 24.38
CA LEU A 74 -0.70 -5.51 24.29
C LEU A 74 -0.73 -4.94 22.86
N CYS A 75 -0.09 -5.62 21.93
CA CYS A 75 -0.08 -5.31 20.52
C CYS A 75 -1.40 -5.68 19.87
N LEU A 76 -2.29 -4.70 19.73
CA LEU A 76 -3.56 -4.93 19.06
C LEU A 76 -3.28 -5.26 17.58
N ARG A 77 -3.62 -6.48 17.17
CA ARG A 77 -3.46 -6.99 15.79
C ARG A 77 -3.93 -6.01 14.70
N ARG A 78 -4.92 -5.16 15.00
CA ARG A 78 -5.48 -4.16 14.06
C ARG A 78 -4.53 -3.01 13.72
N PHE A 79 -3.50 -2.75 14.53
CA PHE A 79 -2.52 -1.68 14.27
C PHE A 79 -1.20 -2.22 13.70
N CYS A 80 -1.01 -3.53 13.75
CA CYS A 80 0.19 -4.20 13.25
C CYS A 80 0.02 -4.64 11.78
N ILE A 81 -0.51 -3.75 10.93
CA ILE A 81 -0.58 -4.01 9.49
C ILE A 81 0.73 -3.54 8.93
N ASN A 82 1.61 -4.49 8.60
CA ASN A 82 2.82 -4.16 7.90
C ASN A 82 2.41 -3.50 6.55
N PRO A 83 2.71 -2.20 6.34
CA PRO A 83 2.30 -1.46 5.14
C PRO A 83 2.65 -2.15 3.82
N ILE A 84 3.66 -3.02 3.87
CA ILE A 84 4.24 -3.72 2.74
C ILE A 84 3.28 -4.79 2.19
N VAL A 85 2.42 -5.40 3.01
CA VAL A 85 1.89 -6.74 2.70
C VAL A 85 0.56 -6.76 1.92
N PRO A 86 -0.26 -5.70 1.86
CA PRO A 86 -1.25 -5.55 0.78
C PRO A 86 -0.86 -4.49 -0.26
N GLY A 87 -0.07 -3.48 0.11
CA GLY A 87 0.29 -2.36 -0.78
C GLY A 87 1.50 -2.60 -1.68
N LEU A 88 2.45 -3.46 -1.26
CA LEU A 88 3.64 -3.82 -2.04
C LEU A 88 3.63 -5.27 -2.51
N MET A 89 2.70 -6.09 -2.06
CA MET A 89 2.63 -7.49 -2.45
C MET A 89 1.40 -7.72 -3.33
N ASN A 90 1.61 -8.24 -4.54
CA ASN A 90 0.54 -8.64 -5.44
C ASN A 90 0.74 -10.13 -5.77
N PHE A 91 -0.23 -10.98 -5.39
CA PHE A 91 -0.17 -12.44 -5.57
C PHE A 91 1.15 -13.10 -5.11
N GLY A 92 1.70 -12.66 -3.97
CA GLY A 92 2.94 -13.21 -3.43
C GLY A 92 4.22 -12.64 -4.04
N GLN A 93 4.13 -11.67 -4.96
CA GLN A 93 5.27 -10.98 -5.54
C GLN A 93 5.36 -9.53 -5.05
N ASN A 94 6.58 -9.05 -4.81
CA ASN A 94 6.82 -7.64 -4.49
C ASN A 94 6.67 -6.78 -5.76
N VAL A 95 5.70 -5.86 -5.75
CA VAL A 95 5.36 -4.95 -6.84
C VAL A 95 6.55 -4.05 -7.21
N LEU A 96 7.38 -3.64 -6.25
CA LEU A 96 8.58 -2.84 -6.54
C LEU A 96 9.56 -3.64 -7.39
N THR A 97 9.86 -4.88 -7.00
CA THR A 97 10.76 -5.77 -7.73
C THR A 97 10.19 -6.13 -9.12
N VAL A 98 8.88 -6.30 -9.24
CA VAL A 98 8.22 -6.52 -10.54
C VAL A 98 8.34 -5.28 -11.43
N ASN A 99 8.20 -4.08 -10.86
CA ASN A 99 8.28 -2.84 -11.61
C ASN A 99 9.71 -2.49 -12.04
N GLU A 100 10.73 -2.85 -11.27
CA GLU A 100 12.14 -2.68 -11.66
C GLU A 100 12.56 -3.50 -12.87
N LYS A 101 11.88 -4.63 -13.10
CA LYS A 101 12.14 -5.48 -14.27
C LYS A 101 11.51 -4.92 -15.55
N LYS A 102 10.67 -3.88 -15.46
CA LYS A 102 10.02 -3.24 -16.61
C LYS A 102 10.83 -2.03 -17.06
N THR A 103 10.73 -1.70 -18.35
CA THR A 103 11.19 -0.42 -18.89
C THR A 103 10.13 0.65 -18.66
N TRP A 104 10.55 1.84 -18.25
CA TRP A 104 9.67 2.96 -17.94
C TRP A 104 9.99 4.19 -18.79
N ASN A 105 8.98 4.71 -19.49
CA ASN A 105 9.09 5.91 -20.29
C ASN A 105 8.33 7.07 -19.66
N CYS A 106 8.93 8.26 -19.74
CA CYS A 106 8.31 9.46 -19.21
C CYS A 106 7.04 9.80 -20.00
N ALA A 107 6.01 10.25 -19.29
CA ALA A 107 4.75 10.64 -19.90
C ALA A 107 4.97 11.78 -20.90
N GLU A 108 4.66 11.55 -22.18
CA GLU A 108 4.90 12.54 -23.24
C GLU A 108 3.84 13.64 -23.25
N SER A 109 2.60 13.28 -22.93
CA SER A 109 1.47 14.20 -22.98
C SER A 109 1.23 14.89 -21.65
N ALA A 110 1.17 16.23 -21.67
CA ALA A 110 0.78 17.05 -20.52
C ALA A 110 -0.65 16.77 -20.00
N ASN A 111 -1.48 16.02 -20.74
CA ASN A 111 -2.82 15.63 -20.32
C ASN A 111 -2.94 14.17 -19.85
N LEU A 112 -1.84 13.40 -19.88
CA LEU A 112 -1.87 11.98 -19.53
C LEU A 112 -2.29 11.73 -18.08
N TRP A 113 -2.00 12.67 -17.16
CA TRP A 113 -2.42 12.63 -15.75
C TRP A 113 -3.95 12.49 -15.58
N ARG A 114 -4.77 12.91 -16.56
CA ARG A 114 -6.23 12.74 -16.50
C ARG A 114 -6.67 11.27 -16.60
N ARG A 115 -5.80 10.40 -17.12
CA ARG A 115 -6.05 8.97 -17.28
C ARG A 115 -5.56 8.13 -16.10
N THR A 116 -4.90 8.73 -15.11
CA THR A 116 -4.32 8.00 -13.97
C THR A 116 -5.32 7.71 -12.85
N GLY A 117 -6.62 7.83 -13.12
CA GLY A 117 -7.71 7.47 -12.19
C GLY A 117 -7.61 8.17 -10.84
N ILE A 118 -7.65 7.39 -9.75
CA ILE A 118 -7.55 7.92 -8.39
C ILE A 118 -6.24 8.68 -8.13
N CYS A 119 -5.19 8.43 -8.92
CA CYS A 119 -3.89 9.08 -8.76
C CYS A 119 -3.77 10.43 -9.46
N GLN A 120 -4.79 10.87 -10.20
CA GLN A 120 -4.81 12.12 -10.97
C GLN A 120 -4.27 13.32 -10.17
N ARG A 121 -4.71 13.49 -8.92
CA ARG A 121 -4.31 14.60 -8.04
C ARG A 121 -2.90 14.46 -7.45
N VAL A 122 -2.33 13.27 -7.43
CA VAL A 122 -0.94 13.04 -6.97
C VAL A 122 0.02 13.32 -8.12
N VAL A 123 -0.24 12.73 -9.28
CA VAL A 123 0.67 12.78 -10.44
C VAL A 123 0.69 14.13 -11.13
N VAL A 124 -0.36 14.96 -10.99
CA VAL A 124 -0.36 16.33 -11.53
C VAL A 124 0.75 17.21 -10.92
N GLY A 125 1.31 16.81 -9.77
CA GLY A 125 2.38 17.54 -9.08
C GLY A 125 3.80 17.24 -9.57
N TYR A 126 4.01 16.31 -10.51
CA TYR A 126 5.34 15.97 -11.02
C TYR A 126 5.28 15.32 -12.42
N HIS A 127 6.43 15.23 -13.08
CA HIS A 127 6.56 14.46 -14.33
C HIS A 127 6.65 12.97 -13.98
N PHE A 128 5.60 12.21 -14.29
CA PHE A 128 5.55 10.78 -14.03
C PHE A 128 5.97 9.96 -15.26
N SER A 129 6.29 8.69 -15.04
CA SER A 129 6.54 7.70 -16.10
C SER A 129 5.50 6.58 -16.06
N VAL A 130 5.30 5.96 -17.22
CA VAL A 130 4.46 4.78 -17.43
C VAL A 130 5.34 3.64 -17.95
N PRO A 131 5.00 2.38 -17.65
CA PRO A 131 5.79 1.26 -18.13
C PRO A 131 5.54 1.07 -19.63
N ASP A 132 6.56 0.60 -20.33
CA ASP A 132 6.41 0.14 -21.70
C ASP A 132 5.59 -1.14 -21.73
N GLY A 133 4.66 -1.20 -22.67
CA GLY A 133 3.84 -2.36 -22.91
C GLY A 133 3.86 -2.70 -24.39
N THR A 134 3.90 -4.00 -24.68
CA THR A 134 3.67 -4.53 -26.02
C THR A 134 2.52 -5.51 -25.97
N THR A 135 1.59 -5.41 -26.92
CA THR A 135 0.52 -6.40 -27.14
C THR A 135 0.70 -6.96 -28.53
N ASP A 136 0.86 -8.29 -28.64
CA ASP A 136 1.14 -8.97 -29.92
C ASP A 136 2.36 -8.43 -30.67
N GLY A 137 3.36 -7.95 -29.93
CA GLY A 137 4.59 -7.36 -30.47
C GLY A 137 4.51 -5.87 -30.79
N GLU A 138 3.30 -5.28 -30.78
CA GLU A 138 3.09 -3.87 -31.08
C GLU A 138 3.11 -3.00 -29.81
N PRO A 139 3.66 -1.78 -29.87
CA PRO A 139 3.70 -0.87 -28.73
C PRO A 139 2.28 -0.43 -28.32
N VAL A 140 1.98 -0.56 -27.03
CA VAL A 140 0.71 -0.09 -26.45
C VAL A 140 0.78 1.42 -26.23
N ALA A 141 -0.29 2.13 -26.56
CA ALA A 141 -0.36 3.57 -26.34
C ALA A 141 -0.20 3.92 -24.83
N GLN A 142 0.59 4.96 -24.53
CA GLN A 142 0.81 5.42 -23.15
C GLN A 142 -0.51 5.69 -22.39
N ALA A 143 -1.56 6.11 -23.10
CA ALA A 143 -2.90 6.33 -22.54
C ALA A 143 -3.53 5.05 -21.96
N ASP A 144 -3.37 3.93 -22.63
CA ASP A 144 -3.91 2.64 -22.22
C ASP A 144 -3.05 2.03 -21.12
N MET A 145 -1.72 2.21 -21.19
CA MET A 145 -0.80 1.87 -20.10
C MET A 145 -1.10 2.66 -18.84
N ALA A 146 -1.37 3.96 -18.93
CA ALA A 146 -1.75 4.80 -17.80
C ALA A 146 -3.08 4.34 -17.16
N THR A 147 -4.06 3.96 -17.99
CA THR A 147 -5.35 3.42 -17.49
C THR A 147 -5.16 2.09 -16.79
N THR A 148 -4.28 1.23 -17.31
CA THR A 148 -3.92 -0.07 -16.70
C THR A 148 -3.17 0.12 -15.39
N GLN A 149 -2.21 1.05 -15.30
CA GLN A 149 -1.56 1.37 -14.03
C GLN A 149 -2.54 1.97 -13.03
N ALA A 150 -3.52 2.77 -13.48
CA ALA A 150 -4.54 3.35 -12.61
C ALA A 150 -5.45 2.28 -11.98
N SER A 151 -5.82 1.23 -12.72
CA SER A 151 -6.61 0.12 -12.18
C SER A 151 -5.81 -0.71 -11.17
N GLN A 152 -4.52 -0.94 -11.42
CA GLN A 152 -3.63 -1.61 -10.48
C GLN A 152 -3.42 -0.79 -9.20
N ALA A 153 -3.23 0.53 -9.33
CA ALA A 153 -3.16 1.44 -8.20
C ALA A 153 -4.47 1.43 -7.39
N LEU A 154 -5.63 1.44 -8.06
CA LEU A 154 -6.92 1.32 -7.36
C LEU A 154 -7.03 -0.01 -6.60
N ALA A 155 -6.66 -1.13 -7.22
CA ALA A 155 -6.69 -2.44 -6.57
C ALA A 155 -5.78 -2.49 -5.33
N ALA A 156 -4.56 -1.95 -5.43
CA ALA A 156 -3.63 -1.86 -4.30
C ALA A 156 -4.16 -0.95 -3.18
N TYR A 157 -4.78 0.19 -3.53
CA TYR A 157 -5.41 1.08 -2.56
C TYR A 157 -6.55 0.39 -1.80
N VAL A 158 -7.45 -0.28 -2.54
CA VAL A 158 -8.56 -1.06 -1.95
C VAL A 158 -8.04 -2.17 -1.04
N ALA A 159 -7.04 -2.93 -1.50
CA ALA A 159 -6.42 -3.99 -0.71
C ALA A 159 -5.77 -3.44 0.57
N HIS A 160 -5.13 -2.27 0.50
CA HIS A 160 -4.51 -1.62 1.65
C HIS A 160 -5.55 -1.18 2.68
N LEU A 161 -6.64 -0.55 2.24
CA LEU A 161 -7.75 -0.16 3.14
C LEU A 161 -8.41 -1.39 3.77
N ALA A 162 -8.67 -2.44 2.99
CA ALA A 162 -9.24 -3.68 3.51
C ALA A 162 -8.31 -4.34 4.55
N GLY A 163 -6.99 -4.29 4.32
CA GLY A 163 -5.99 -4.71 5.31
C GLY A 163 -6.05 -3.91 6.61
N MET A 164 -6.45 -2.64 6.53
CA MET A 164 -6.73 -1.75 7.67
C MET A 164 -8.10 -1.93 8.32
N GLY A 165 -8.93 -2.84 7.80
CA GLY A 165 -10.31 -2.99 8.26
C GLY A 165 -11.18 -1.78 7.90
N LEU A 166 -10.78 -1.01 6.89
CA LEU A 166 -11.52 0.14 6.37
C LEU A 166 -12.20 -0.25 5.07
N ASP A 167 -13.46 0.17 4.91
CA ASP A 167 -14.21 -0.08 3.69
C ASP A 167 -13.93 1.00 2.64
N PHE A 168 -13.41 0.60 1.49
CA PHE A 168 -13.16 1.51 0.36
C PHE A 168 -14.38 2.35 -0.04
N TRP A 169 -15.61 1.83 0.14
CA TRP A 169 -16.82 2.57 -0.22
C TRP A 169 -16.96 3.89 0.55
N GLU A 170 -16.37 3.99 1.74
CA GLU A 170 -16.34 5.20 2.58
C GLU A 170 -15.20 6.16 2.20
N TYR A 171 -14.16 5.69 1.51
CA TYR A 171 -12.92 6.43 1.22
C TYR A 171 -12.63 6.56 -0.28
N LYS A 172 -13.67 6.76 -1.09
CA LYS A 172 -13.55 6.91 -2.56
C LYS A 172 -12.76 8.15 -2.99
N GLU A 173 -12.75 9.17 -2.14
CA GLU A 173 -12.11 10.46 -2.41
C GLU A 173 -10.97 10.71 -1.41
N PRO A 174 -9.86 9.94 -1.46
CA PRO A 174 -8.81 9.95 -0.42
C PRO A 174 -8.28 11.35 -0.06
N TRP A 175 -8.35 12.31 -0.98
CA TRP A 175 -7.92 13.69 -0.77
C TRP A 175 -8.80 14.50 0.22
N THR A 176 -10.03 14.08 0.52
CA THR A 176 -10.93 14.77 1.47
C THR A 176 -10.91 14.17 2.88
N HIS A 177 -10.21 13.05 3.09
CA HIS A 177 -10.16 12.34 4.36
C HIS A 177 -8.94 12.72 5.22
N ASP A 178 -8.74 12.03 6.33
CA ASP A 178 -7.61 12.21 7.24
C ASP A 178 -6.25 11.94 6.57
N ASP A 179 -5.19 12.34 7.25
CA ASP A 179 -3.83 12.27 6.69
C ASP A 179 -3.31 10.83 6.57
N CYS A 180 -3.86 9.88 7.33
CA CYS A 180 -3.55 8.46 7.16
C CYS A 180 -4.04 7.95 5.80
N ILE A 181 -5.32 8.19 5.46
CA ILE A 181 -5.89 7.82 4.16
C ILE A 181 -5.15 8.49 3.01
N LYS A 182 -4.85 9.79 3.14
CA LYS A 182 -4.04 10.51 2.15
C LYS A 182 -2.65 9.88 1.98
N SER A 183 -2.03 9.42 3.06
CA SER A 183 -0.71 8.81 2.99
C SER A 183 -0.72 7.46 2.29
N VAL A 184 -1.73 6.61 2.56
CA VAL A 184 -1.93 5.34 1.84
C VAL A 184 -2.09 5.60 0.35
N TRP A 185 -2.99 6.51 0.01
CA TRP A 185 -3.27 6.88 -1.38
C TRP A 185 -2.03 7.38 -2.12
N LYS A 186 -1.27 8.31 -1.53
CA LYS A 186 -0.02 8.82 -2.11
C LYS A 186 1.01 7.71 -2.31
N MET A 187 1.18 6.84 -1.31
CA MET A 187 2.13 5.73 -1.36
C MET A 187 1.84 4.80 -2.54
N VAL A 188 0.57 4.39 -2.70
CA VAL A 188 0.14 3.56 -3.83
C VAL A 188 0.36 4.27 -5.17
N CYS A 189 0.01 5.56 -5.26
CA CYS A 189 0.23 6.31 -6.49
C CYS A 189 1.70 6.46 -6.86
N TYR A 190 2.60 6.65 -5.89
CA TYR A 190 4.04 6.69 -6.18
C TYR A 190 4.59 5.33 -6.64
N THR A 191 4.00 4.22 -6.21
CA THR A 191 4.40 2.88 -6.64
C THR A 191 4.06 2.63 -8.12
N TYR A 192 2.85 3.00 -8.56
CA TYR A 192 2.38 2.72 -9.93
C TYR A 192 2.65 3.86 -10.93
N PHE A 193 2.87 5.08 -10.44
CA PHE A 193 3.25 6.24 -11.25
C PHE A 193 4.52 6.88 -10.70
N PRO A 194 5.68 6.21 -10.88
CA PRO A 194 6.97 6.76 -10.47
C PRO A 194 7.27 8.09 -11.18
N SER A 195 8.15 8.89 -10.60
CA SER A 195 8.70 10.06 -11.26
C SER A 195 9.54 9.65 -12.46
N CYS A 196 9.56 10.48 -13.48
CA CYS A 196 10.43 10.34 -14.64
C CYS A 196 11.90 10.32 -14.18
N ASN A 197 12.64 9.29 -14.59
CA ASN A 197 14.05 9.15 -14.27
C ASN A 197 14.91 9.94 -15.27
N VAL A 198 15.34 11.13 -14.87
CA VAL A 198 16.19 11.99 -15.70
C VAL A 198 17.65 11.54 -15.74
N LEU A 199 18.09 10.71 -14.78
CA LEU A 199 19.47 10.25 -14.68
C LEU A 199 19.71 9.00 -15.52
N THR A 200 18.75 8.07 -15.47
CA THR A 200 18.81 6.81 -16.21
C THR A 200 17.45 6.53 -16.86
N ALA A 201 17.30 6.98 -18.10
CA ALA A 201 16.08 6.74 -18.88
C ALA A 201 15.74 5.24 -18.95
N GLY A 202 14.45 4.90 -18.92
CA GLY A 202 14.00 3.51 -18.93
C GLY A 202 13.95 2.84 -17.55
N GLN A 203 14.60 3.39 -16.51
CA GLN A 203 14.63 2.76 -15.19
C GLN A 203 13.50 3.22 -14.26
N TYR A 204 12.95 2.27 -13.51
CA TYR A 204 11.97 2.51 -12.45
C TYR A 204 12.57 3.30 -11.28
N LEU A 205 11.95 4.42 -10.89
CA LEU A 205 12.28 5.12 -9.65
C LEU A 205 11.38 4.65 -8.51
N ARG A 206 11.94 3.79 -7.64
CA ARG A 206 11.26 3.35 -6.41
C ARG A 206 10.79 4.55 -5.59
N PRO A 207 9.70 4.43 -4.81
CA PRO A 207 9.32 5.51 -3.94
C PRO A 207 10.33 5.73 -2.81
N CYS A 208 10.41 6.96 -2.30
CA CYS A 208 11.31 7.33 -1.22
C CYS A 208 10.88 6.74 0.12
N ALA A 209 11.83 6.41 1.00
CA ALA A 209 11.56 5.95 2.35
C ALA A 209 10.71 6.93 3.16
N SER A 210 10.81 8.23 2.88
CA SER A 210 9.95 9.26 3.50
C SER A 210 8.46 9.05 3.25
N SER A 211 8.06 8.48 2.11
CA SER A 211 6.65 8.19 1.80
C SER A 211 6.10 7.12 2.74
N CYS A 212 6.89 6.07 2.98
CA CYS A 212 6.56 5.04 3.95
C CYS A 212 6.59 5.58 5.39
N ARG A 213 7.64 6.32 5.80
CA ARG A 213 7.71 6.92 7.15
C ARG A 213 6.54 7.88 7.42
N GLY A 214 6.09 8.60 6.39
CA GLY A 214 4.87 9.42 6.43
C GLY A 214 3.65 8.57 6.77
N TYR A 215 3.45 7.45 6.07
CA TYR A 215 2.36 6.53 6.37
C TYR A 215 2.42 6.00 7.82
N LEU A 216 3.59 5.55 8.27
CA LEU A 216 3.75 5.05 9.64
C LEU A 216 3.34 6.08 10.68
N LYS A 217 3.77 7.32 10.46
CA LYS A 217 3.48 8.44 11.34
C LYS A 217 2.00 8.83 11.32
N GLU A 218 1.45 9.10 10.14
CA GLU A 218 0.08 9.63 10.03
C GLU A 218 -0.99 8.58 10.39
N CYS A 219 -0.68 7.30 10.16
CA CYS A 219 -1.56 6.19 10.52
C CYS A 219 -1.30 5.60 11.92
N ASN A 220 -0.32 6.13 12.66
CA ASN A 220 0.13 5.59 13.95
C ASN A 220 0.34 4.07 13.91
N VAL A 221 1.06 3.59 12.88
CA VAL A 221 1.36 2.17 12.74
C VAL A 221 2.40 1.78 13.77
N GLU A 222 1.92 1.11 14.81
CA GLU A 222 2.74 0.49 15.83
C GLU A 222 2.72 -1.01 15.60
N CYS A 223 3.72 -1.49 14.86
CA CYS A 223 3.99 -2.91 14.82
C CYS A 223 4.85 -3.32 16.00
N CYS A 224 4.61 -4.55 16.39
CA CYS A 224 5.16 -5.07 17.62
C CYS A 224 6.44 -5.84 17.37
N ASP A 225 6.64 -6.35 16.17
CA ASP A 225 7.93 -6.74 15.70
C ASP A 225 8.72 -5.54 15.16
N ASP A 226 10.04 -5.71 15.03
CA ASP A 226 10.92 -4.82 14.25
C ASP A 226 10.54 -4.79 12.74
N GLY A 227 9.36 -5.31 12.37
CA GLY A 227 8.97 -5.70 11.02
C GLY A 227 8.59 -4.54 10.12
N VAL A 228 8.38 -3.34 10.67
CA VAL A 228 8.01 -2.18 9.86
C VAL A 228 9.22 -1.32 9.56
N GLN A 229 9.99 -1.82 8.62
CA GLN A 229 11.11 -1.10 8.05
C GLN A 229 10.70 -0.63 6.66
N CYS A 230 10.83 0.67 6.41
CA CYS A 230 10.60 1.19 5.07
C CYS A 230 11.71 0.75 4.10
N VAL A 231 12.92 0.62 4.61
CA VAL A 231 14.09 0.19 3.85
C VAL A 231 14.51 -1.16 4.41
N PHE A 232 14.37 -2.21 3.61
CA PHE A 232 14.73 -3.56 3.99
C PHE A 232 15.21 -4.33 2.76
N ARG A 233 15.91 -5.43 2.99
CA ARG A 233 16.34 -6.39 1.97
C ARG A 233 16.25 -7.79 2.55
N HIS A 234 15.29 -8.59 2.08
CA HIS A 234 15.04 -9.93 2.58
C HIS A 234 15.12 -10.93 1.43
N ALA A 235 15.87 -12.00 1.63
CA ALA A 235 15.84 -13.16 0.75
C ALA A 235 14.74 -14.12 1.22
N ARG A 236 13.79 -14.43 0.35
CA ARG A 236 12.77 -15.47 0.56
C ARG A 236 13.00 -16.61 -0.40
N GLN A 237 12.95 -17.84 0.12
CA GLN A 237 12.97 -19.03 -0.71
C GLN A 237 11.52 -19.37 -1.11
N MET A 238 11.25 -19.38 -2.41
CA MET A 238 9.97 -19.79 -2.97
C MET A 238 9.85 -21.33 -2.95
N PRO A 239 8.63 -21.89 -3.07
CA PRO A 239 8.42 -23.34 -3.07
C PRO A 239 9.14 -24.10 -4.19
N ASP A 240 9.51 -23.39 -5.26
CA ASP A 240 10.31 -23.90 -6.40
C ASP A 240 11.82 -23.92 -6.11
N GLY A 241 12.24 -23.49 -4.91
CA GLY A 241 13.64 -23.38 -4.50
C GLY A 241 14.34 -22.10 -4.95
N GLN A 242 13.69 -21.24 -5.75
CA GLN A 242 14.27 -19.96 -6.15
C GLN A 242 14.33 -19.00 -4.96
N VAL A 243 15.45 -18.28 -4.85
CA VAL A 243 15.62 -17.23 -3.84
C VAL A 243 15.24 -15.89 -4.45
N LEU A 244 14.08 -15.35 -4.05
CA LEU A 244 13.65 -14.00 -4.41
C LEU A 244 14.18 -13.02 -3.36
N VAL A 245 14.91 -11.99 -3.81
CA VAL A 245 15.31 -10.89 -2.93
C VAL A 245 14.26 -9.79 -3.02
N ASP A 246 13.53 -9.60 -1.94
CA ASP A 246 12.60 -8.50 -1.79
C ASP A 246 13.30 -7.30 -1.17
N GLU A 247 13.05 -6.14 -1.74
CA GLU A 247 13.58 -4.89 -1.23
C GLU A 247 12.46 -3.87 -1.03
N GLY A 248 12.68 -3.00 -0.05
CA GLY A 248 11.77 -1.92 0.28
C GLY A 248 11.98 -0.66 -0.56
N TYR A 249 11.56 0.45 0.03
CA TYR A 249 11.70 1.80 -0.49
C TYR A 249 13.17 2.22 -0.60
N ALA A 250 13.45 3.20 -1.46
CA ALA A 250 14.79 3.77 -1.56
C ALA A 250 15.14 4.59 -0.31
N ASP A 251 16.35 4.44 0.23
CA ASP A 251 16.77 5.14 1.46
C ASP A 251 17.14 6.61 1.21
N HIS A 252 16.13 7.38 0.82
CA HIS A 252 16.23 8.80 0.56
C HIS A 252 15.02 9.52 1.19
N VAL A 253 15.24 10.77 1.59
CA VAL A 253 14.19 11.67 2.04
C VAL A 253 13.71 12.46 0.81
N GLY A 254 12.41 12.37 0.49
CA GLY A 254 11.81 13.12 -0.60
C GLY A 254 11.64 14.62 -0.26
N PRO A 255 11.59 15.52 -1.26
CA PRO A 255 11.78 15.26 -2.69
C PRO A 255 13.25 14.98 -3.04
N SER A 256 13.51 13.93 -3.83
CA SER A 256 14.84 13.53 -4.28
C SER A 256 14.79 13.07 -5.74
N PRO A 257 15.81 13.36 -6.58
CA PRO A 257 15.86 12.86 -7.95
C PRO A 257 16.10 11.35 -8.03
N LEU A 258 16.47 10.71 -6.93
CA LEU A 258 16.80 9.28 -6.86
C LEU A 258 15.60 8.40 -6.48
N CYS A 259 14.44 8.98 -6.19
CA CYS A 259 13.25 8.23 -5.79
C CYS A 259 11.97 9.02 -6.03
N THR A 260 10.83 8.32 -6.07
CA THR A 260 9.52 8.94 -6.25
C THR A 260 8.91 9.35 -4.90
N GLY A 261 8.48 10.60 -4.79
CA GLY A 261 7.67 11.07 -3.67
C GLY A 261 8.30 12.22 -2.89
N GLY A 262 7.58 12.67 -1.87
CA GLY A 262 7.86 13.96 -1.24
C GLY A 262 7.41 15.14 -2.10
N ALA A 263 6.35 14.95 -2.90
CA ALA A 263 5.76 16.02 -3.69
C ALA A 263 5.62 17.26 -2.81
N VAL A 264 6.29 18.33 -3.24
CA VAL A 264 6.35 19.61 -2.56
C VAL A 264 4.90 20.06 -2.42
N GLY A 265 4.31 19.85 -1.23
CA GLY A 265 3.09 20.57 -0.91
C GLY A 265 3.40 22.06 -1.14
N PRO A 266 2.45 22.88 -1.62
CA PRO A 266 2.66 24.31 -1.82
C PRO A 266 2.99 25.11 -0.54
N THR A 267 3.48 24.45 0.51
CA THR A 267 3.49 24.87 1.90
C THR A 267 4.62 25.81 2.29
N ARG A 268 5.45 26.37 1.40
CA ARG A 268 6.57 27.23 1.86
C ARG A 268 6.88 28.52 1.09
N TRP A 269 6.10 28.94 0.10
CA TRP A 269 6.24 30.33 -0.39
C TRP A 269 5.68 31.37 0.60
N ARG A 270 4.77 30.96 1.51
CA ARG A 270 4.28 31.85 2.57
C ARG A 270 5.33 32.18 3.64
N ALA A 271 6.35 31.34 3.84
CA ALA A 271 7.40 31.64 4.82
C ALA A 271 8.40 32.70 4.31
N LEU A 272 8.62 32.81 3.00
CA LEU A 272 9.51 33.81 2.42
C LEU A 272 8.85 35.20 2.28
N LEU A 273 7.52 35.26 2.14
CA LEU A 273 6.80 36.53 2.09
C LEU A 273 6.65 37.20 3.48
N SER A 274 6.60 36.44 4.57
CA SER A 274 6.55 37.00 5.93
C SER A 274 7.85 37.72 6.34
N ALA A 275 9.00 37.26 5.85
CA ALA A 275 10.29 37.89 6.17
C ALA A 275 10.53 39.22 5.41
N ALA A 276 9.95 39.36 4.21
CA ALA A 276 10.06 40.59 3.41
C ALA A 276 9.17 41.74 3.97
N LEU A 277 8.00 41.42 4.54
CA LEU A 277 7.12 42.43 5.14
C LEU A 277 7.63 42.93 6.51
N ALA A 278 8.27 42.07 7.31
CA ALA A 278 8.82 42.47 8.61
C ALA A 278 10.05 43.41 8.47
N THR A 279 10.83 43.29 7.40
CA THR A 279 11.98 44.17 7.13
C THR A 279 11.59 45.50 6.46
N GLY A 280 10.49 45.54 5.71
CA GLY A 280 9.95 46.78 5.14
C GLY A 280 9.39 47.75 6.19
N LEU A 281 8.67 47.22 7.19
CA LEU A 281 8.04 48.04 8.24
C LEU A 281 9.07 48.67 9.21
N ALA A 282 10.18 47.99 9.48
CA ALA A 282 11.27 48.56 10.29
C ALA A 282 12.00 49.73 9.60
N ARG A 283 12.04 49.74 8.25
CA ARG A 283 12.66 50.83 7.50
C ARG A 283 11.76 52.07 7.37
N ALA A 284 10.44 51.89 7.35
CA ALA A 284 9.50 53.01 7.27
C ALA A 284 9.44 53.83 8.58
N LEU A 285 9.63 53.18 9.74
CA LEU A 285 9.65 53.87 11.05
C LEU A 285 10.93 54.68 11.32
N ALA A 286 12.03 54.41 10.61
CA ALA A 286 13.30 55.11 10.78
C ALA A 286 13.42 56.40 9.93
N LEU A 287 12.43 56.71 9.09
CA LEU A 287 12.43 57.89 8.20
C LEU A 287 11.49 59.01 8.67
N THR A 288 10.80 58.83 9.81
CA THR A 288 9.85 59.80 10.38
C THR A 288 10.25 60.31 11.77
N ALA A 289 11.49 60.05 12.21
CA ALA A 289 12.10 60.61 13.42
C ALA A 289 13.33 61.43 13.00
#